data_AF-A0A6G3MJG3-F1
#
_entry.id   AF-A0A6G3MJG3-F1
#
_cell.length_a   1.000
_cell.length_b   1.000
_cell.length_c   1.000
_cell.angle_alpha   90.00
_cell.angle_beta   90.00
_cell.angle_gamma   90.00
#
_symmetry.space_group_name_H-M   'P 1'
#
loop_
_entity.id
_entity.type
_entity.pdbx_description
1 polymer ?
#
loop_
_entity_poly.entity_id
_entity_poly.type
_entity_poly.pdbx_seq_one_letter_code
_entity_poly.pdbx_strand_id
1 'polypeptide(L)'
;ISQESQFHKVSKAISDRSTSCPYLDTINRNMLDFDFEKLCSVSLTHLNVYACLVCGQYYQGRNKNSYAYLHSIELSHHVWINLSTLRFYCLPDNYEIIDTALNDIKNVLCPTFDLNKILALDDSSRMSRALDGTMFYPGLVGINNIRETDYMNVILHCLLFVKPLRNFFLTEENYLHINVSPSDLLFALAVRFGELARKVWNPNNFKAHVSPHEMVQAIVKVSGKKFSIDKQADPLEFL
;
A
#
# COMPACT_ATOMS: atom_id res chain seq x y z
N ILE A 1 -28.27 25.82 30.12
CA ILE A 1 -27.47 24.62 29.72
C ILE A 1 -26.12 25.16 29.25
N SER A 2 -25.07 24.99 30.05
CA SER A 2 -23.75 25.62 29.84
C SER A 2 -23.06 25.07 28.58
N GLN A 3 -22.30 25.92 27.89
CA GLN A 3 -21.57 25.58 26.66
C GLN A 3 -20.69 24.32 26.83
N GLU A 4 -20.09 24.11 28.02
CA GLU A 4 -19.33 22.90 28.36
C GLU A 4 -20.12 21.60 28.23
N SER A 5 -21.41 21.61 28.57
CA SER A 5 -22.27 20.42 28.47
C SER A 5 -22.64 20.06 27.02
N GLN A 6 -22.60 21.02 26.10
CA GLN A 6 -22.78 20.78 24.66
C GLN A 6 -21.49 20.26 24.03
N PHE A 7 -20.33 20.83 24.37
CA PHE A 7 -19.02 20.33 23.93
C PHE A 7 -18.79 18.87 24.34
N HIS A 8 -19.12 18.51 25.58
CA HIS A 8 -18.96 17.13 26.06
C HIS A 8 -19.89 16.12 25.37
N LYS A 9 -21.10 16.54 24.98
CA LYS A 9 -22.02 15.68 24.20
C LYS A 9 -21.54 15.47 22.77
N VAL A 10 -21.00 16.52 22.14
CA VAL A 10 -20.45 16.43 20.77
C VAL A 10 -19.18 15.57 20.76
N SER A 11 -18.27 15.74 21.72
CA SER A 11 -17.06 14.91 21.81
C SER A 11 -17.37 13.43 22.07
N LYS A 12 -18.36 13.15 22.92
CA LYS A 12 -18.81 11.77 23.18
C LYS A 12 -19.46 11.14 21.94
N ALA A 13 -20.31 11.87 21.22
CA ALA A 13 -20.94 11.38 19.99
C ALA A 13 -19.92 11.12 18.86
N ILE A 14 -18.87 11.93 18.74
CA ILE A 14 -17.77 11.70 17.78
C ILE A 14 -16.96 10.47 18.19
N SER A 15 -16.70 10.29 19.49
CA SER A 15 -16.02 9.10 20.04
C SER A 15 -16.82 7.82 19.86
N ASP A 16 -18.15 7.87 19.96
CA ASP A 16 -19.01 6.69 19.77
C ASP A 16 -19.06 6.29 18.27
N ARG A 17 -19.09 7.30 17.36
CA ARG A 17 -19.08 7.06 15.91
C ARG A 17 -17.75 6.54 15.40
N SER A 18 -16.62 6.97 15.97
CA SER A 18 -15.30 6.48 15.55
C SER A 18 -15.14 4.99 15.80
N THR A 19 -15.76 4.45 16.85
CA THR A 19 -15.72 3.02 17.21
C THR A 19 -16.88 2.20 16.64
N SER A 20 -17.88 2.83 16.02
CA SER A 20 -19.07 2.15 15.49
C SER A 20 -19.54 2.81 14.17
N CYS A 21 -18.69 2.75 13.15
CA CYS A 21 -19.03 3.24 11.82
C CYS A 21 -20.07 2.31 11.16
N PRO A 22 -21.23 2.83 10.69
CA PRO A 22 -22.29 2.00 10.13
C PRO A 22 -22.02 1.53 8.70
N TYR A 23 -20.96 2.03 8.06
CA TYR A 23 -20.66 1.79 6.63
C TYR A 23 -19.56 0.75 6.41
N LEU A 24 -19.09 0.06 7.45
CA LEU A 24 -17.97 -0.89 7.34
C LEU A 24 -18.30 -2.10 6.46
N ASP A 25 -19.58 -2.45 6.35
CA ASP A 25 -20.11 -3.50 5.48
C ASP A 25 -20.01 -3.14 3.98
N THR A 26 -19.92 -1.86 3.64
CA THR A 26 -19.76 -1.39 2.25
C THR A 26 -18.37 -1.61 1.67
N ILE A 27 -17.39 -1.97 2.51
CA ILE A 27 -15.99 -2.14 2.08
C ILE A 27 -15.86 -3.35 1.17
N ASN A 28 -15.31 -3.14 -0.03
CA ASN A 28 -15.03 -4.20 -0.98
C ASN A 28 -13.53 -4.42 -1.16
N ARG A 29 -12.99 -5.40 -0.43
CA ARG A 29 -11.56 -5.72 -0.44
C ARG A 29 -11.05 -6.22 -1.80
N ASN A 30 -11.91 -6.80 -2.63
CA ASN A 30 -11.54 -7.27 -3.97
C ASN A 30 -11.19 -6.13 -4.93
N MET A 31 -11.69 -4.92 -4.66
CA MET A 31 -11.41 -3.72 -5.46
C MET A 31 -10.12 -3.00 -5.04
N LEU A 32 -9.50 -3.41 -3.92
CA LEU A 32 -8.36 -2.71 -3.36
C LEU A 32 -7.07 -3.21 -4.00
N ASP A 33 -6.35 -2.30 -4.63
CA ASP A 33 -5.06 -2.56 -5.26
C ASP A 33 -4.06 -1.46 -4.92
N PHE A 34 -3.19 -1.75 -3.96
CA PHE A 34 -2.22 -0.79 -3.42
C PHE A 34 -0.85 -0.83 -4.11
N ASP A 35 -0.77 -1.45 -5.30
CA ASP A 35 0.48 -1.57 -6.07
C ASP A 35 0.80 -0.40 -6.99
N PHE A 36 -0.17 0.49 -7.20
CA PHE A 36 -0.03 1.65 -8.05
C PHE A 36 0.39 2.92 -7.29
N GLU A 37 0.84 3.90 -8.07
CA GLU A 37 1.26 5.20 -7.58
C GLU A 37 0.17 5.86 -6.73
N LYS A 38 0.56 6.38 -5.57
CA LYS A 38 -0.33 7.02 -4.60
C LYS A 38 -0.64 8.46 -5.03
N LEU A 39 -1.38 8.62 -6.12
CA LEU A 39 -1.82 9.91 -6.66
C LEU A 39 -3.35 9.98 -6.78
N CYS A 40 -3.88 11.19 -6.79
CA CYS A 40 -5.30 11.43 -7.05
C CYS A 40 -5.63 11.16 -8.52
N SER A 41 -6.63 10.31 -8.78
CA SER A 41 -7.09 9.98 -10.14
C SER A 41 -7.66 11.17 -10.92
N VAL A 42 -7.90 12.31 -10.27
CA VAL A 42 -8.42 13.53 -10.91
C VAL A 42 -7.36 14.63 -11.03
N SER A 43 -6.73 15.01 -9.91
CA SER A 43 -5.78 16.12 -9.89
C SER A 43 -4.32 15.70 -10.03
N LEU A 44 -4.03 14.40 -10.07
CA LEU A 44 -2.69 13.82 -10.19
C LEU A 44 -1.70 14.21 -9.06
N THR A 45 -2.19 14.82 -7.98
CA THR A 45 -1.36 15.19 -6.83
C THR A 45 -1.11 14.01 -5.91
N HIS A 46 0.06 13.97 -5.28
CA HIS A 46 0.43 13.02 -4.22
C HIS A 46 0.08 13.52 -2.80
N LEU A 47 -0.41 14.75 -2.68
CA LEU A 47 -0.66 15.36 -1.37
C LEU A 47 -2.01 14.95 -0.81
N ASN A 48 -2.01 14.39 0.41
CA ASN A 48 -3.23 14.01 1.12
C ASN A 48 -4.16 13.11 0.29
N VAL A 49 -3.63 12.03 -0.27
CA VAL A 49 -4.40 11.07 -1.08
C VAL A 49 -5.08 10.03 -0.20
N TYR A 50 -6.34 9.74 -0.52
CA TYR A 50 -7.17 8.75 0.15
C TYR A 50 -7.61 7.70 -0.85
N ALA A 51 -7.59 6.43 -0.45
CA ALA A 51 -8.22 5.36 -1.20
C ALA A 51 -9.66 5.14 -0.72
N CYS A 52 -10.57 5.08 -1.68
CA CYS A 52 -11.95 4.69 -1.45
C CYS A 52 -12.00 3.18 -1.18
N LEU A 53 -12.47 2.75 -0.01
CA LEU A 53 -12.50 1.33 0.35
C LEU A 53 -13.67 0.56 -0.30
N VAL A 54 -14.52 1.24 -1.07
CA VAL A 54 -15.65 0.65 -1.80
C VAL A 54 -15.25 0.33 -3.25
N CYS A 55 -14.54 1.23 -3.93
CA CYS A 55 -14.15 1.05 -5.35
C CYS A 55 -12.65 1.02 -5.63
N GLY A 56 -11.79 1.22 -4.63
CA GLY A 56 -10.33 1.18 -4.76
C GLY A 56 -9.68 2.42 -5.39
N GLN A 57 -10.46 3.38 -5.89
CA GLN A 57 -9.95 4.58 -6.54
C GLN A 57 -9.36 5.59 -5.55
N TYR A 58 -8.39 6.38 -6.01
CA TYR A 58 -7.63 7.32 -5.19
C TYR A 58 -8.04 8.77 -5.46
N TYR A 59 -8.30 9.52 -4.39
CA TYR A 59 -8.73 10.90 -4.47
C TYR A 59 -8.05 11.78 -3.42
N GLN A 60 -7.80 13.03 -3.78
CA GLN A 60 -7.16 13.99 -2.89
C GLN A 60 -8.16 14.61 -1.92
N GLY A 61 -7.71 14.74 -0.67
CA GLY A 61 -8.28 15.57 0.38
C GLY A 61 -9.50 14.98 1.07
N ARG A 62 -9.92 15.60 2.17
CA ARG A 62 -11.14 15.27 2.93
C ARG A 62 -12.03 16.48 3.23
N ASN A 63 -11.64 17.65 2.75
CA ASN A 63 -12.36 18.90 2.94
C ASN A 63 -13.58 18.96 1.98
N LYS A 64 -14.54 19.83 2.24
CA LYS A 64 -15.80 19.92 1.46
C LYS A 64 -15.63 20.10 -0.06
N ASN A 65 -14.52 20.70 -0.50
CA ASN A 65 -14.22 20.94 -1.92
C ASN A 65 -13.22 19.92 -2.50
N SER A 66 -12.87 18.89 -1.73
CA SER A 66 -11.90 17.88 -2.14
C SER A 66 -12.56 16.77 -2.94
N TYR A 67 -11.77 16.10 -3.79
CA TYR A 67 -12.29 15.05 -4.66
C TYR A 67 -12.81 13.85 -3.88
N ALA A 68 -12.17 13.44 -2.78
CA ALA A 68 -12.67 12.32 -1.97
C ALA A 68 -14.01 12.67 -1.29
N TYR A 69 -14.17 13.92 -0.85
CA TYR A 69 -15.43 14.39 -0.27
C TYR A 69 -16.55 14.41 -1.31
N LEU A 70 -16.32 14.98 -2.49
CA LEU A 70 -17.30 14.99 -3.57
C LEU A 70 -17.68 13.57 -4.00
N HIS A 71 -16.69 12.70 -4.20
CA HIS A 71 -16.89 11.28 -4.52
C HIS A 71 -17.74 10.56 -3.47
N SER A 72 -17.52 10.86 -2.18
CA SER A 72 -18.30 10.23 -1.10
C SER A 72 -19.79 10.56 -1.17
N ILE A 73 -20.13 11.78 -1.59
CA ILE A 73 -21.52 12.22 -1.73
C ILE A 73 -22.12 11.68 -3.02
N GLU A 74 -21.43 11.88 -4.15
CA GLU A 74 -21.95 11.55 -5.48
C GLU A 74 -22.20 10.05 -5.65
N LEU A 75 -21.31 9.22 -5.11
CA LEU A 75 -21.37 7.77 -5.24
C LEU A 75 -21.78 7.06 -3.96
N SER A 76 -22.05 7.79 -2.87
CA SER A 76 -22.38 7.21 -1.57
C SER A 76 -21.30 6.23 -1.06
N HIS A 77 -20.03 6.54 -1.33
CA HIS A 77 -18.88 5.75 -0.87
C HIS A 77 -18.28 6.38 0.39
N HIS A 78 -18.57 5.80 1.55
CA HIS A 78 -18.36 6.49 2.81
C HIS A 78 -17.03 6.18 3.50
N VAL A 79 -16.36 5.07 3.17
CA VAL A 79 -15.20 4.60 3.93
C VAL A 79 -13.90 4.78 3.14
N TRP A 80 -12.92 5.41 3.79
CA TRP A 80 -11.68 5.87 3.18
C TRP A 80 -10.48 5.54 4.03
N ILE A 81 -9.31 5.34 3.42
CA ILE A 81 -8.01 5.28 4.11
C ILE A 81 -7.08 6.34 3.56
N ASN A 82 -6.39 7.08 4.43
CA ASN A 82 -5.30 7.96 4.01
C ASN A 82 -4.06 7.12 3.67
N LEU A 83 -3.54 7.27 2.45
CA LEU A 83 -2.45 6.44 1.94
C LEU A 83 -1.07 6.72 2.57
N SER A 84 -0.94 7.83 3.29
CA SER A 84 0.29 8.23 3.99
C SER A 84 0.22 7.94 5.50
N THR A 85 -0.90 8.24 6.15
CA THR A 85 -1.04 8.09 7.61
C THR A 85 -1.64 6.76 8.04
N LEU A 86 -2.17 5.97 7.09
CA LEU A 86 -2.87 4.70 7.33
C LEU A 86 -4.09 4.83 8.25
N ARG A 87 -4.63 6.05 8.39
CA ARG A 87 -5.84 6.33 9.18
C ARG A 87 -7.08 6.22 8.32
N PHE A 88 -8.14 5.67 8.90
CA PHE A 88 -9.42 5.49 8.23
C PHE A 88 -10.35 6.64 8.54
N TYR A 89 -11.17 7.03 7.57
CA TYR A 89 -12.12 8.12 7.71
C TYR A 89 -13.46 7.77 7.10
N CYS A 90 -14.53 8.23 7.74
CA CYS A 90 -15.86 8.25 7.16
C CYS A 90 -16.08 9.61 6.50
N LEU A 91 -16.43 9.65 5.21
CA LEU A 91 -16.85 10.86 4.50
C LEU A 91 -18.30 10.67 4.01
N PRO A 92 -19.11 11.74 3.92
CA PRO A 92 -18.77 13.15 4.12
C PRO A 92 -18.74 13.61 5.59
N ASP A 93 -19.15 12.75 6.54
CA ASP A 93 -19.25 13.08 7.98
C ASP A 93 -17.91 13.46 8.65
N ASN A 94 -16.79 13.10 8.03
CA ASN A 94 -15.43 13.51 8.35
C ASN A 94 -14.97 13.18 9.79
N TYR A 95 -15.26 11.97 10.26
CA TYR A 95 -14.70 11.41 11.49
C TYR A 95 -13.71 10.28 11.19
N GLU A 96 -12.72 10.11 12.09
CA GLU A 96 -11.77 9.00 12.02
C GLU A 96 -12.45 7.70 12.46
N ILE A 97 -12.22 6.61 11.72
CA ILE A 97 -12.73 5.28 12.04
C ILE A 97 -11.60 4.51 12.74
N ILE A 98 -11.90 3.97 13.92
CA ILE A 98 -10.98 3.18 14.72
C ILE A 98 -11.58 1.79 14.90
N ASP A 99 -11.19 0.87 14.02
CA ASP A 99 -11.67 -0.51 14.03
C ASP A 99 -10.56 -1.50 13.66
N THR A 100 -10.40 -2.55 14.48
CA THR A 100 -9.42 -3.62 14.26
C THR A 100 -9.69 -4.47 13.03
N ALA A 101 -10.95 -4.54 12.56
CA ALA A 101 -11.34 -5.28 11.37
C ALA A 101 -10.75 -4.70 10.08
N LEU A 102 -10.15 -3.50 10.14
CA LEU A 102 -9.49 -2.82 9.02
C LEU A 102 -7.97 -3.01 9.02
N ASN A 103 -7.42 -3.71 10.01
CA ASN A 103 -5.97 -3.92 10.10
C ASN A 103 -5.42 -4.77 8.96
N ASP A 104 -6.24 -5.64 8.36
CA ASP A 104 -5.87 -6.38 7.16
C ASP A 104 -5.59 -5.44 5.97
N ILE A 105 -6.42 -4.42 5.75
CA ILE A 105 -6.20 -3.40 4.70
C ILE A 105 -4.88 -2.64 4.94
N LYS A 106 -4.57 -2.28 6.19
CA LYS A 106 -3.27 -1.68 6.55
C LYS A 106 -2.12 -2.62 6.21
N ASN A 107 -2.24 -3.89 6.55
CA ASN A 107 -1.21 -4.91 6.31
C ASN A 107 -1.00 -5.21 4.82
N VAL A 108 -1.97 -4.92 3.95
CA VAL A 108 -1.79 -5.00 2.48
C VAL A 108 -1.18 -3.72 1.92
N LEU A 109 -1.66 -2.54 2.36
CA LEU A 109 -1.16 -1.25 1.90
C LEU A 109 0.30 -0.99 2.32
N CYS A 110 0.64 -1.32 3.55
CA CYS A 110 1.98 -1.16 4.11
C CYS A 110 2.31 -2.36 5.03
N PRO A 111 2.73 -3.50 4.45
CA PRO A 111 3.08 -4.68 5.23
C PRO A 111 4.27 -4.38 6.15
N THR A 112 4.19 -4.77 7.42
CA THR A 112 5.27 -4.56 8.40
C THR A 112 5.75 -5.89 8.98
N PHE A 113 7.07 -5.98 9.16
CA PHE A 113 7.75 -7.17 9.65
C PHE A 113 8.54 -6.82 10.90
N ASP A 114 8.18 -7.47 12.01
CA ASP A 114 9.00 -7.47 13.21
C ASP A 114 10.09 -8.53 13.12
N LEU A 115 11.07 -8.46 14.03
CA LEU A 115 12.20 -9.39 14.05
C LEU A 115 11.75 -10.86 14.14
N ASN A 116 10.71 -11.17 14.92
CA ASN A 116 10.23 -12.54 15.08
C ASN A 116 9.61 -13.07 13.79
N LYS A 117 8.82 -12.24 13.08
CA LYS A 117 8.28 -12.57 11.77
C LYS A 117 9.40 -12.83 10.77
N ILE A 118 10.42 -11.99 10.72
CA ILE A 118 11.56 -12.13 9.80
C ILE A 118 12.30 -13.45 10.04
N LEU A 119 12.59 -13.77 11.30
CA LEU A 119 13.25 -15.04 11.66
C LEU A 119 12.39 -16.25 11.27
N ALA A 120 11.07 -16.16 11.47
CA ALA A 120 10.14 -17.23 11.13
C ALA A 120 9.95 -17.44 9.61
N LEU A 121 10.33 -16.49 8.75
CA LEU A 121 10.19 -16.63 7.28
C LEU A 121 11.01 -17.80 6.72
N ASP A 122 12.13 -18.13 7.36
CA ASP A 122 13.04 -19.18 6.88
C ASP A 122 12.60 -20.60 7.25
N ASP A 123 11.83 -20.73 8.33
CA ASP A 123 11.39 -22.01 8.89
C ASP A 123 9.92 -22.31 8.58
N SER A 124 9.17 -21.32 8.08
CA SER A 124 7.75 -21.45 7.80
C SER A 124 7.50 -22.17 6.47
N SER A 125 6.92 -23.36 6.53
CA SER A 125 6.30 -24.06 5.38
C SER A 125 4.80 -23.77 5.25
N ARG A 126 4.30 -22.72 5.90
CA ARG A 126 2.87 -22.39 5.91
C ARG A 126 2.48 -21.61 4.67
N MET A 127 1.47 -22.09 3.95
CA MET A 127 0.80 -21.33 2.90
C MET A 127 -0.14 -20.28 3.50
N SER A 128 -0.20 -19.13 2.84
CA SER A 128 -1.20 -18.09 3.00
C SER A 128 -2.35 -18.26 2.01
N ARG A 129 -3.46 -17.58 2.26
CA ARG A 129 -4.67 -17.62 1.43
C ARG A 129 -5.06 -16.19 1.03
N ALA A 130 -5.20 -15.96 -0.27
CA ALA A 130 -5.74 -14.73 -0.86
C ALA A 130 -7.28 -14.66 -0.75
N LEU A 131 -7.88 -13.51 -1.06
CA LEU A 131 -9.33 -13.31 -0.93
C LEU A 131 -10.15 -14.23 -1.85
N ASP A 132 -9.62 -14.55 -3.03
CA ASP A 132 -10.22 -15.46 -4.00
C ASP A 132 -10.07 -16.95 -3.61
N GLY A 133 -9.42 -17.23 -2.47
CA GLY A 133 -9.14 -18.58 -1.99
C GLY A 133 -7.85 -19.19 -2.52
N THR A 134 -7.12 -18.50 -3.41
CA THR A 134 -5.84 -18.95 -3.95
C THR A 134 -4.82 -19.10 -2.81
N MET A 135 -4.22 -20.29 -2.72
CA MET A 135 -3.15 -20.56 -1.77
C MET A 135 -1.81 -20.14 -2.36
N PHE A 136 -0.96 -19.49 -1.56
CA PHE A 136 0.38 -19.07 -1.98
C PHE A 136 1.38 -19.18 -0.83
N TYR A 137 2.67 -19.26 -1.14
CA TYR A 137 3.72 -19.10 -0.14
C TYR A 137 4.24 -17.66 -0.18
N PRO A 138 4.34 -16.97 0.97
CA PRO A 138 5.03 -15.67 1.03
C PRO A 138 6.43 -15.79 0.43
N GLY A 139 6.81 -14.86 -0.43
CA GLY A 139 8.05 -14.93 -1.21
C GLY A 139 7.89 -15.60 -2.59
N LEU A 140 7.00 -16.60 -2.72
CA LEU A 140 6.74 -17.34 -3.98
C LEU A 140 5.41 -16.90 -4.62
N VAL A 141 5.14 -15.60 -4.63
CA VAL A 141 4.01 -15.00 -5.36
C VAL A 141 4.45 -14.55 -6.75
N GLY A 142 3.54 -14.53 -7.72
CA GLY A 142 3.87 -14.01 -9.05
C GLY A 142 4.13 -12.50 -9.03
N ILE A 143 5.16 -12.04 -9.74
CA ILE A 143 5.32 -10.61 -10.05
C ILE A 143 4.72 -10.36 -11.43
N ASN A 144 3.76 -9.42 -11.55
CA ASN A 144 3.11 -9.15 -12.83
C ASN A 144 4.12 -8.69 -13.88
N ASN A 145 3.99 -9.22 -15.11
CA ASN A 145 4.79 -8.76 -16.23
C ASN A 145 4.14 -7.53 -16.86
N ILE A 146 4.86 -6.41 -16.89
CA ILE A 146 4.44 -5.14 -17.50
C ILE A 146 5.06 -5.06 -18.89
N ARG A 147 4.39 -5.64 -19.90
CA ARG A 147 4.93 -5.80 -21.27
C ARG A 147 6.15 -6.72 -21.29
N GLU A 148 7.35 -6.20 -21.55
CA GLU A 148 8.58 -6.97 -21.78
C GLU A 148 9.52 -6.93 -20.56
N THR A 149 8.99 -6.96 -19.34
CA THR A 149 9.75 -6.79 -18.07
C THR A 149 10.07 -8.10 -17.35
N ASP A 150 9.90 -9.24 -18.01
CA ASP A 150 10.14 -10.56 -17.42
C ASP A 150 11.58 -10.74 -16.95
N TYR A 151 12.56 -10.21 -17.68
CA TYR A 151 13.98 -10.18 -17.27
C TYR A 151 14.19 -9.46 -15.94
N MET A 152 13.46 -8.36 -15.69
CA MET A 152 13.49 -7.65 -14.41
C MET A 152 12.89 -8.53 -13.32
N ASN A 153 11.75 -9.15 -13.58
CA ASN A 153 11.04 -9.98 -12.61
C ASN A 153 11.89 -11.18 -12.16
N VAL A 154 12.63 -11.82 -13.08
CA VAL A 154 13.55 -12.91 -12.75
C VAL A 154 14.61 -12.44 -11.76
N ILE A 155 15.28 -11.32 -12.05
CA ILE A 155 16.34 -10.80 -11.18
C ILE A 155 15.78 -10.30 -9.85
N LEU A 156 14.63 -9.62 -9.86
CA LEU A 156 13.96 -9.18 -8.64
C LEU A 156 13.61 -10.38 -7.75
N HIS A 157 13.06 -11.46 -8.30
CA HIS A 157 12.86 -12.70 -7.55
C HIS A 157 14.18 -13.23 -6.97
N CYS A 158 15.23 -13.36 -7.77
CA CYS A 158 16.53 -13.83 -7.28
C CYS A 158 17.03 -12.99 -6.09
N LEU A 159 17.01 -11.66 -6.20
CA LEU A 159 17.45 -10.75 -5.14
C LEU A 159 16.57 -10.85 -3.89
N LEU A 160 15.25 -10.95 -4.05
CA LEU A 160 14.30 -11.05 -2.94
C LEU A 160 14.40 -12.36 -2.14
N PHE A 161 15.05 -13.39 -2.70
CA PHE A 161 15.34 -14.65 -2.01
C PHE A 161 16.72 -14.67 -1.32
N VAL A 162 17.58 -13.68 -1.55
CA VAL A 162 18.85 -13.56 -0.83
C VAL A 162 18.57 -13.09 0.59
N LYS A 163 18.60 -14.01 1.56
CA LYS A 163 18.15 -13.77 2.95
C LYS A 163 18.69 -12.50 3.60
N PRO A 164 20.00 -12.18 3.55
CA PRO A 164 20.51 -10.95 4.16
C PRO A 164 19.92 -9.69 3.51
N LEU A 165 19.79 -9.69 2.18
CA LEU A 165 19.24 -8.57 1.41
C LEU A 165 17.74 -8.42 1.69
N ARG A 166 16.99 -9.51 1.63
CA ARG A 166 15.57 -9.57 2.00
C ARG A 166 15.35 -8.99 3.38
N ASN A 167 16.03 -9.52 4.40
CA ASN A 167 15.84 -9.12 5.79
C ASN A 167 16.16 -7.64 6.01
N PHE A 168 17.20 -7.13 5.34
CA PHE A 168 17.52 -5.70 5.35
C PHE A 168 16.35 -4.84 4.85
N PHE A 169 15.78 -5.21 3.69
CA PHE A 169 14.71 -4.44 3.04
C PHE A 169 13.30 -4.66 3.62
N LEU A 170 13.08 -5.73 4.38
CA LEU A 170 11.82 -5.93 5.11
C LEU A 170 11.63 -4.97 6.29
N THR A 171 12.71 -4.35 6.78
CA THR A 171 12.69 -3.38 7.89
C THR A 171 13.03 -2.00 7.34
N GLU A 172 12.07 -1.08 7.30
CA GLU A 172 12.26 0.25 6.73
C GLU A 172 13.32 1.08 7.47
N GLU A 173 13.40 0.90 8.79
CA GLU A 173 14.34 1.59 9.66
C GLU A 173 15.80 1.32 9.27
N ASN A 174 16.10 0.24 8.55
CA ASN A 174 17.46 -0.08 8.10
C ASN A 174 17.99 0.89 7.04
N TYR A 175 17.11 1.58 6.31
CA TYR A 175 17.53 2.44 5.18
C TYR A 175 16.82 3.80 5.10
N LEU A 176 15.66 3.99 5.74
CA LEU A 176 14.94 5.28 5.66
C LEU A 176 15.59 6.43 6.44
N HIS A 177 16.46 6.15 7.40
CA HIS A 177 17.14 7.19 8.22
C HIS A 177 18.32 7.85 7.49
N ILE A 178 18.67 7.38 6.29
CA ILE A 178 19.77 7.93 5.51
C ILE A 178 19.33 9.31 4.98
N ASN A 179 20.03 10.37 5.40
CA ASN A 179 19.76 11.72 4.94
C ASN A 179 20.23 11.91 3.50
N VAL A 180 19.34 11.67 2.55
CA VAL A 180 19.57 11.89 1.11
C VAL A 180 18.62 12.95 0.60
N SER A 181 19.00 13.60 -0.51
CA SER A 181 18.10 14.53 -1.19
C SER A 181 16.84 13.79 -1.64
N PRO A 182 15.63 14.38 -1.52
CA PRO A 182 14.40 13.80 -2.05
C PRO A 182 14.45 13.51 -3.56
N SER A 183 15.38 14.15 -4.29
CA SER A 183 15.59 13.96 -5.72
C SER A 183 16.58 12.82 -6.05
N ASP A 184 17.14 12.14 -5.04
CA ASP A 184 18.09 11.05 -5.25
C ASP A 184 17.38 9.81 -5.81
N LEU A 185 17.70 9.47 -7.06
CA LEU A 185 17.07 8.37 -7.77
C LEU A 185 17.49 7.00 -7.22
N LEU A 186 18.72 6.86 -6.73
CA LEU A 186 19.22 5.60 -6.18
C LEU A 186 18.55 5.31 -4.83
N PHE A 187 18.36 6.35 -4.02
CA PHE A 187 17.59 6.21 -2.79
C PHE A 187 16.13 5.83 -3.07
N ALA A 188 15.49 6.50 -4.04
CA ALA A 188 14.13 6.14 -4.46
C ALA A 188 14.03 4.68 -4.93
N LEU A 189 15.04 4.18 -5.66
CA LEU A 189 15.11 2.77 -6.06
C LEU A 189 15.16 1.83 -4.86
N ALA A 190 16.00 2.11 -3.87
CA ALA A 190 16.08 1.33 -2.64
C ALA A 190 14.75 1.31 -1.88
N VAL A 191 14.07 2.46 -1.79
CA VAL A 191 12.74 2.55 -1.17
C VAL A 191 11.73 1.67 -1.91
N ARG A 192 11.65 1.75 -3.24
CA ARG A 192 10.73 0.93 -4.05
C ARG A 192 11.06 -0.56 -3.99
N PHE A 193 12.35 -0.92 -3.93
CA PHE A 193 12.75 -2.32 -3.75
C PHE A 193 12.28 -2.86 -2.40
N GLY A 194 12.42 -2.06 -1.33
CA GLY A 194 11.90 -2.43 0.00
C GLY A 194 10.38 -2.59 0.03
N GLU A 195 9.64 -1.68 -0.61
CA GLU A 195 8.18 -1.79 -0.73
C GLU A 195 7.77 -3.07 -1.46
N LEU A 196 8.41 -3.37 -2.61
CA LEU A 196 8.18 -4.61 -3.35
C LEU A 196 8.52 -5.84 -2.49
N ALA A 197 9.65 -5.82 -1.76
CA ALA A 197 10.05 -6.91 -0.89
C ALA A 197 8.99 -7.21 0.17
N ARG A 198 8.51 -6.17 0.87
CA ARG A 198 7.48 -6.32 1.90
C ARG A 198 6.16 -6.84 1.33
N LYS A 199 5.78 -6.44 0.11
CA LYS A 199 4.59 -6.96 -0.57
C LYS A 199 4.73 -8.40 -1.02
N VAL A 200 5.86 -8.77 -1.62
CA VAL A 200 6.13 -10.15 -2.08
C VAL A 200 6.15 -11.13 -0.91
N TRP A 201 6.70 -10.73 0.23
CA TRP A 201 6.77 -11.54 1.45
C TRP A 201 5.56 -11.37 2.39
N ASN A 202 4.52 -10.62 2.00
CA ASN A 202 3.36 -10.39 2.86
C ASN A 202 2.45 -11.64 2.91
N PRO A 203 2.27 -12.27 4.09
CA PRO A 203 1.35 -13.39 4.23
C PRO A 203 -0.13 -13.00 4.17
N ASN A 204 -0.45 -11.72 4.24
CA ASN A 204 -1.83 -11.22 4.27
C ASN A 204 -2.28 -10.60 2.93
N ASN A 205 -1.56 -10.86 1.83
CA ASN A 205 -1.94 -10.31 0.54
C ASN A 205 -3.36 -10.71 0.14
N PHE A 206 -4.10 -9.76 -0.42
CA PHE A 206 -5.42 -10.01 -0.98
C PHE A 206 -5.38 -10.82 -2.28
N LYS A 207 -4.23 -10.85 -2.97
CA LYS A 207 -3.99 -11.54 -4.24
C LYS A 207 -2.70 -12.37 -4.13
N ALA A 208 -2.62 -13.49 -4.85
CA ALA A 208 -1.43 -14.34 -4.93
C ALA A 208 -0.36 -13.83 -5.93
N HIS A 209 -0.41 -12.55 -6.26
CA HIS A 209 0.54 -11.86 -7.14
C HIS A 209 0.69 -10.40 -6.70
N VAL A 210 1.79 -9.77 -7.11
CA VAL A 210 2.12 -8.37 -6.82
C VAL A 210 2.54 -7.67 -8.11
N SER A 211 2.04 -6.46 -8.33
CA SER A 211 2.46 -5.65 -9.46
C SER A 211 3.73 -4.87 -9.13
N PRO A 212 4.80 -4.97 -9.94
CA PRO A 212 6.07 -4.28 -9.68
C PRO A 212 6.07 -2.84 -10.20
N HIS A 213 4.90 -2.25 -10.47
CA HIS A 213 4.79 -1.00 -11.25
C HIS A 213 5.70 0.12 -10.73
N GLU A 214 5.64 0.43 -9.43
CA GLU A 214 6.47 1.46 -8.81
C GLU A 214 7.98 1.14 -8.89
N MET A 215 8.35 -0.14 -8.73
CA MET A 215 9.74 -0.58 -8.82
C MET A 215 10.27 -0.45 -10.25
N VAL A 216 9.47 -0.88 -11.24
CA VAL A 216 9.80 -0.76 -12.66
C VAL A 216 9.94 0.70 -13.07
N GLN A 217 9.04 1.58 -12.63
CA GLN A 217 9.17 3.02 -12.87
C GLN A 217 10.47 3.59 -12.30
N ALA A 218 10.84 3.19 -11.07
CA ALA A 218 12.10 3.62 -10.46
C ALA A 218 13.32 3.12 -11.25
N ILE A 219 13.33 1.85 -11.67
CA ILE A 219 14.37 1.26 -12.54
C ILE A 219 14.52 2.05 -13.85
N VAL A 220 13.41 2.30 -14.54
CA VAL A 220 13.39 3.05 -15.82
C VAL A 220 13.99 4.45 -15.62
N LYS A 221 13.63 5.12 -14.53
CA LYS A 221 14.09 6.47 -14.23
C LYS A 221 15.59 6.51 -13.90
N VAL A 222 16.06 5.63 -13.02
CA VAL A 222 17.47 5.53 -12.60
C VAL A 222 18.37 5.15 -13.76
N SER A 223 17.92 4.22 -14.60
CA SER A 223 18.69 3.72 -15.74
C SER A 223 18.69 4.65 -16.96
N GLY A 224 18.04 5.82 -16.88
CA GLY A 224 17.91 6.73 -18.02
C GLY A 224 17.19 6.09 -19.21
N LYS A 225 16.19 5.22 -18.94
CA LYS A 225 15.44 4.41 -19.91
C LYS A 225 16.25 3.30 -20.60
N LYS A 226 17.46 2.95 -20.13
CA LYS A 226 18.19 1.76 -20.63
C LYS A 226 17.37 0.49 -20.43
N PHE A 227 16.78 0.32 -19.25
CA PHE A 227 15.90 -0.81 -18.91
C PHE A 227 14.45 -0.33 -18.96
N SER A 228 13.85 -0.33 -20.15
CA SER A 228 12.47 0.11 -20.37
C SER A 228 11.49 -1.08 -20.34
N ILE A 229 10.19 -0.77 -20.30
CA ILE A 229 9.12 -1.78 -20.38
C ILE A 229 8.83 -2.26 -21.81
N ASP A 230 9.30 -1.51 -22.80
CA ASP A 230 8.97 -1.75 -24.21
C ASP A 230 9.91 -2.75 -24.89
N LYS A 231 11.01 -3.09 -24.22
CA LYS A 231 12.04 -3.96 -24.78
C LYS A 231 12.61 -4.86 -23.68
N GLN A 232 12.64 -6.15 -23.98
CA GLN A 232 13.33 -7.13 -23.17
C GLN A 232 14.84 -6.87 -23.18
N ALA A 233 15.50 -7.08 -22.04
CA ALA A 233 16.96 -6.99 -21.92
C ALA A 233 17.54 -8.29 -21.35
N ASP A 234 18.86 -8.40 -21.42
CA ASP A 234 19.56 -9.52 -20.82
C ASP A 234 19.50 -9.42 -19.27
N PRO A 235 19.05 -10.48 -18.56
CA PRO A 235 18.95 -10.45 -17.09
C PRO A 235 20.30 -10.23 -16.39
N LEU A 236 21.41 -10.70 -16.96
CA LEU A 236 22.74 -10.53 -16.38
C LEU A 236 23.25 -9.10 -16.58
N GLU A 237 22.89 -8.44 -17.68
CA GLU A 237 23.16 -7.00 -17.87
C GLU A 237 22.32 -6.13 -16.91
N PHE A 238 21.12 -6.58 -16.56
CA PHE A 238 20.24 -5.87 -15.63
C PHE A 238 20.70 -5.97 -14.17
N LEU A 239 21.24 -7.13 -13.75
CA LEU A 239 21.76 -7.38 -12.41
C LEU A 239 23.01 -6.54 -12.10
#